data_AF-A0A2G6R724-F1
#
_entry.id   AF-A0A2G6R724-F1
#
_cell.length_a   1.000
_cell.length_b   1.000
_cell.length_c   1.000
_cell.angle_alpha   90.00
_cell.angle_beta   90.00
_cell.angle_gamma   90.00
#
_symmetry.space_group_name_H-M   'P 1'
#
loop_
_entity.id
_entity.type
_entity.pdbx_description
1 polymer ?
#
loop_
_entity_poly.entity_id
_entity_poly.type
_entity_poly.pdbx_seq_one_letter_code
_entity_poly.pdbx_strand_id
1 'polypeptide(L)'
;AIEQAKQNGNDIVIVDTAGRLAIDEQMMNEIEAVKKAINPSETLFVVDAMTGQDAVNTAKEFNDRLDFNGVVLTKLDGDTRGGAALSIRSVVNKPIKFVGTGEKMEALDVFHPERMADRILGMGDIVSLVEKAQEQFDAEEARKLQKKIAKNQFNFNDFLSQISQIKKMGNLKDLASMIPGVGKALKDIDIDDDAFKGVEAIIFSMTPAEREDPKLINGSRRKRIADGSGTSIQEVNRLMKQFEETRKMMRLMSKGGNMSKMMGGLKRKKRR
;
A
#
# COMPACT_ATOMS: atom_id res chain seq x y z
N ALA A 1 12.90 30.56 -15.61
CA ALA A 1 12.85 29.27 -14.88
C ALA A 1 14.19 28.55 -14.90
N ILE A 2 14.72 28.16 -16.07
CA ILE A 2 16.01 27.43 -16.17
C ILE A 2 17.18 28.24 -15.60
N GLU A 3 17.28 29.53 -15.96
CA GLU A 3 18.34 30.40 -15.43
C GLU A 3 18.28 30.53 -13.90
N GLN A 4 17.08 30.71 -13.35
CA GLN A 4 16.87 30.75 -11.90
C GLN A 4 17.28 29.44 -11.23
N ALA A 5 16.92 28.29 -11.82
CA ALA A 5 17.30 26.99 -11.30
C ALA A 5 18.82 26.79 -11.30
N LYS A 6 19.51 27.24 -12.36
CA LYS A 6 20.98 27.24 -12.43
C LYS A 6 21.61 28.14 -11.37
N GLN A 7 21.08 29.34 -11.17
CA GLN A 7 21.58 30.28 -10.14
C GLN A 7 21.40 29.73 -8.72
N ASN A 8 20.32 28.99 -8.48
CA ASN A 8 20.01 28.42 -7.17
C ASN A 8 20.67 27.05 -6.92
N GLY A 9 21.40 26.50 -7.89
CA GLY A 9 22.04 25.17 -7.75
C GLY A 9 21.05 24.00 -7.71
N ASN A 10 19.87 24.13 -8.35
CA ASN A 10 18.91 23.05 -8.43
C ASN A 10 19.34 22.00 -9.46
N ASP A 11 19.33 20.72 -9.08
CA ASP A 11 19.69 19.61 -9.97
C ASP A 11 18.57 19.23 -10.97
N ILE A 12 17.31 19.38 -10.57
CA ILE A 12 16.14 18.94 -11.34
C ILE A 12 15.16 20.10 -11.53
N VAL A 13 14.69 20.27 -12.76
CA VAL A 13 13.64 21.23 -13.12
C VAL A 13 12.54 20.47 -13.86
N ILE A 14 11.33 20.51 -13.30
CA ILE A 14 10.13 19.95 -13.95
C ILE A 14 9.38 21.12 -14.58
N VAL A 15 9.10 21.01 -15.88
CA VAL A 15 8.31 21.99 -16.63
C VAL A 15 6.97 21.35 -16.94
N ASP A 16 5.94 21.79 -16.25
CA ASP A 16 4.56 21.40 -16.56
C ASP A 16 4.02 22.24 -17.72
N THR A 17 3.29 21.60 -18.63
CA THR A 17 2.75 22.25 -19.83
C THR A 17 1.25 22.03 -19.90
N ALA A 18 0.52 22.99 -20.47
CA ALA A 18 -0.92 22.84 -20.66
C ALA A 18 -1.26 21.57 -21.47
N GLY A 19 -2.41 20.97 -21.16
CA GLY A 19 -2.97 19.87 -21.94
C GLY A 19 -3.29 20.34 -23.36
N ARG A 20 -2.90 19.56 -24.36
CA ARG A 20 -3.07 19.88 -25.78
C ARG A 20 -3.72 18.71 -26.50
N LEU A 21 -4.57 19.03 -27.48
CA LEU A 21 -5.09 18.03 -28.41
C LEU A 21 -4.11 17.84 -29.55
N ALA A 22 -3.84 16.60 -29.94
CA ALA A 22 -2.92 16.28 -31.05
C ALA A 22 -3.33 16.93 -32.39
N ILE A 23 -4.63 17.22 -32.54
CA ILE A 23 -5.21 17.81 -33.76
C ILE A 23 -5.06 19.34 -33.82
N ASP A 24 -4.69 20.01 -32.72
CA ASP A 24 -4.54 21.46 -32.69
C ASP A 24 -3.11 21.86 -33.11
N GLU A 25 -2.96 22.23 -34.38
CA GLU A 25 -1.65 22.58 -34.94
C GLU A 25 -1.01 23.80 -34.27
N GLN A 26 -1.80 24.80 -33.87
CA GLN A 26 -1.26 25.99 -33.23
C GLN A 26 -0.65 25.64 -31.88
N MET A 27 -1.36 24.84 -31.08
CA MET A 27 -0.85 24.34 -29.82
C MET A 27 0.37 23.42 -29.99
N MET A 28 0.38 22.57 -31.02
CA MET A 28 1.51 21.68 -31.30
C MET A 28 2.77 22.44 -31.73
N ASN A 29 2.63 23.51 -32.52
CA ASN A 29 3.74 24.37 -32.90
C ASN A 29 4.32 25.12 -31.69
N GLU A 30 3.46 25.53 -30.76
CA GLU A 30 3.88 26.19 -29.52
C GLU A 30 4.73 25.26 -28.66
N ILE A 31 4.29 24.01 -28.43
CA ILE A 31 5.08 23.06 -27.61
C ILE A 31 6.40 22.69 -28.27
N GLU A 32 6.44 22.59 -29.60
CA GLU A 32 7.69 22.35 -30.32
C GLU A 32 8.67 23.52 -30.14
N ALA A 33 8.18 24.76 -30.21
CA ALA A 33 8.99 25.94 -29.93
C ALA A 33 9.51 25.97 -28.49
N VAL A 34 8.66 25.61 -27.52
CA VAL A 34 9.04 25.49 -26.10
C VAL A 34 10.11 24.41 -25.91
N LYS A 35 9.93 23.22 -26.50
CA LYS A 35 10.93 22.13 -26.44
C LYS A 35 12.27 22.58 -27.03
N LYS A 36 12.27 23.25 -28.18
CA LYS A 36 13.49 23.77 -28.83
C LYS A 36 14.19 24.82 -27.98
N ALA A 37 13.44 25.72 -27.34
CA ALA A 37 14.01 26.77 -26.49
C ALA A 37 14.61 26.23 -25.18
N ILE A 38 13.97 25.23 -24.58
CA ILE A 38 14.38 24.66 -23.28
C ILE A 38 15.46 23.58 -23.45
N ASN A 39 15.45 22.86 -24.57
CA ASN A 39 16.29 21.70 -24.87
C ASN A 39 16.33 20.69 -23.69
N PRO A 40 15.18 20.11 -23.32
CA PRO A 40 15.08 19.24 -22.14
C PRO A 40 15.84 17.93 -22.32
N SER A 41 16.45 17.44 -21.25
CA SER A 41 17.11 16.13 -21.22
C SER A 41 16.12 14.97 -21.32
N GLU A 42 14.91 15.17 -20.81
CA GLU A 42 13.85 14.17 -20.76
C GLU A 42 12.50 14.83 -21.05
N THR A 43 11.76 14.26 -21.99
CA THR A 43 10.37 14.63 -22.30
C THR A 43 9.47 13.45 -21.97
N LEU A 44 8.48 13.66 -21.10
CA LEU A 44 7.55 12.64 -20.66
C LEU A 44 6.16 12.90 -21.21
N PHE A 45 5.58 11.91 -21.88
CA PHE A 45 4.20 11.95 -22.35
C PHE A 45 3.28 11.37 -21.29
N VAL A 46 2.35 12.17 -20.77
CA VAL A 46 1.41 11.77 -19.73
C VAL A 46 0.08 11.38 -20.37
N VAL A 47 -0.42 10.19 -20.05
CA VAL A 47 -1.65 9.66 -20.65
C VAL A 47 -2.46 8.86 -19.64
N ASP A 48 -3.78 8.99 -19.73
CA ASP A 48 -4.73 8.29 -18.89
C ASP A 48 -4.88 6.84 -19.36
N ALA A 49 -4.71 5.88 -18.45
CA ALA A 49 -4.85 4.45 -18.73
C ALA A 49 -6.27 4.06 -19.19
N MET A 50 -7.28 4.90 -18.91
CA MET A 50 -8.65 4.74 -19.39
C MET A 50 -8.85 5.14 -20.84
N THR A 51 -7.97 5.98 -21.37
CA THR A 51 -8.05 6.40 -22.76
C THR A 51 -7.60 5.23 -23.63
N GLY A 52 -8.56 4.54 -24.25
CA GLY A 52 -8.33 3.31 -25.01
C GLY A 52 -7.57 3.52 -26.32
N GLN A 53 -8.25 3.31 -27.46
CA GLN A 53 -7.61 3.40 -28.78
C GLN A 53 -7.22 4.85 -29.16
N ASP A 54 -7.95 5.85 -28.66
CA ASP A 54 -7.67 7.27 -28.97
C ASP A 54 -6.33 7.75 -28.39
N ALA A 55 -5.89 7.15 -27.27
CA ALA A 55 -4.58 7.43 -26.69
C ALA A 55 -3.44 7.02 -27.62
N VAL A 56 -3.65 5.97 -28.41
CA VAL A 56 -2.63 5.42 -29.32
C VAL A 56 -2.36 6.40 -30.46
N ASN A 57 -3.42 6.91 -31.08
CA ASN A 57 -3.30 7.90 -32.16
C ASN A 57 -2.69 9.21 -31.65
N THR A 58 -3.15 9.66 -30.47
CA THR A 58 -2.60 10.85 -29.81
C THR A 58 -1.12 10.67 -29.51
N ALA A 59 -0.73 9.55 -28.90
CA ALA A 59 0.67 9.29 -28.55
C ALA A 59 1.58 9.23 -29.78
N LYS A 60 1.09 8.69 -30.90
CA LYS A 60 1.82 8.67 -32.16
C LYS A 60 2.06 10.09 -32.69
N GLU A 61 1.01 10.89 -32.79
CA GLU A 61 1.11 12.25 -33.33
C GLU A 61 2.04 13.14 -32.47
N PHE A 62 1.93 13.02 -31.14
CA PHE A 62 2.82 13.70 -30.21
C PHE A 62 4.27 13.21 -30.34
N ASN A 63 4.50 11.93 -30.56
CA ASN A 63 5.84 11.40 -30.74
C ASN A 63 6.47 11.83 -32.06
N ASP A 64 5.70 11.87 -33.15
CA ASP A 64 6.21 12.26 -34.45
C ASP A 64 6.68 13.73 -34.46
N ARG A 65 6.04 14.60 -33.65
CA ARG A 65 6.43 16.01 -33.53
C ARG A 65 7.46 16.27 -32.43
N LEU A 66 7.25 15.67 -31.25
CA LEU A 66 8.02 15.99 -30.06
C LEU A 66 9.03 14.91 -29.67
N ASP A 67 9.07 13.75 -30.31
CA ASP A 67 9.99 12.65 -30.03
C ASP A 67 10.29 12.49 -28.52
N PHE A 68 9.26 12.14 -27.76
CA PHE A 68 9.39 12.06 -26.30
C PHE A 68 10.20 10.83 -25.87
N ASN A 69 10.73 10.86 -24.66
CA ASN A 69 11.68 9.85 -24.17
C ASN A 69 11.02 8.77 -23.32
N GLY A 70 9.86 9.07 -22.72
CA GLY A 70 9.13 8.12 -21.90
C GLY A 70 7.66 8.47 -21.73
N VAL A 71 6.90 7.51 -21.22
CA VAL A 71 5.47 7.63 -20.97
C VAL A 71 5.20 7.52 -19.47
N VAL A 72 4.24 8.31 -18.99
CA VAL A 72 3.67 8.21 -17.65
C VAL A 72 2.20 7.84 -17.80
N LEU A 73 1.79 6.71 -17.22
CA LEU A 73 0.40 6.26 -17.24
C LEU A 73 -0.31 6.67 -15.96
N THR A 74 -1.40 7.40 -16.05
CA THR A 74 -2.18 7.81 -14.87
C THR A 74 -3.47 7.00 -14.75
N LYS A 75 -4.12 7.08 -13.57
CA LYS A 75 -5.40 6.41 -13.26
C LYS A 75 -5.38 4.90 -13.47
N LEU A 76 -4.24 4.28 -13.18
CA LEU A 76 -4.07 2.84 -13.29
C LEU A 76 -4.84 2.10 -12.19
N ASP A 77 -5.40 2.77 -11.19
CA ASP A 77 -6.28 2.22 -10.15
C ASP A 77 -7.69 1.88 -10.63
N GLY A 78 -8.11 2.40 -11.80
CA GLY A 78 -9.39 2.05 -12.41
C GLY A 78 -9.48 0.59 -12.90
N ASP A 79 -10.67 0.17 -13.33
CA ASP A 79 -10.99 -1.17 -13.89
C ASP A 79 -10.37 -1.42 -15.29
N THR A 80 -9.33 -0.67 -15.63
CA THR A 80 -8.67 -0.80 -16.91
C THR A 80 -7.56 -1.79 -16.76
N ARG A 81 -7.65 -2.90 -17.51
CA ARG A 81 -6.66 -3.98 -17.51
C ARG A 81 -5.33 -3.56 -18.16
N GLY A 82 -4.94 -2.29 -18.12
CA GLY A 82 -3.71 -1.74 -18.69
C GLY A 82 -3.54 -1.94 -20.20
N GLY A 83 -4.61 -2.13 -20.95
CA GLY A 83 -4.56 -2.29 -22.41
C GLY A 83 -3.96 -1.07 -23.13
N ALA A 84 -4.21 0.14 -22.62
CA ALA A 84 -3.62 1.38 -23.15
C ALA A 84 -2.08 1.36 -23.07
N ALA A 85 -1.52 0.82 -21.98
CA ALA A 85 -0.06 0.69 -21.79
C ALA A 85 0.58 -0.12 -22.94
N LEU A 86 -0.04 -1.26 -23.26
CA LEU A 86 0.44 -2.15 -24.32
C LEU A 86 0.33 -1.48 -25.70
N SER A 87 -0.81 -0.84 -25.98
CA SER A 87 -1.06 -0.19 -27.27
C SER A 87 -0.16 1.01 -27.53
N ILE A 88 0.12 1.82 -26.50
CA ILE A 88 1.05 2.96 -26.63
C ILE A 88 2.47 2.46 -26.83
N ARG A 89 2.90 1.44 -26.05
CA ARG A 89 4.23 0.86 -26.21
C ARG A 89 4.43 0.25 -27.60
N SER A 90 3.43 -0.43 -28.15
CA SER A 90 3.55 -1.09 -29.46
C SER A 90 3.62 -0.11 -30.62
N VAL A 91 2.93 1.02 -30.55
CA VAL A 91 2.91 2.02 -31.63
C VAL A 91 4.08 2.99 -31.55
N VAL A 92 4.40 3.48 -30.35
CA VAL A 92 5.38 4.57 -30.20
C VAL A 92 6.78 4.06 -29.85
N ASN A 93 6.89 2.82 -29.38
CA ASN A 93 8.15 2.19 -28.97
C ASN A 93 8.96 2.99 -27.93
N LYS A 94 8.29 3.80 -27.10
CA LYS A 94 8.89 4.53 -25.96
C LYS A 94 8.64 3.83 -24.63
N PRO A 95 9.59 3.85 -23.68
CA PRO A 95 9.44 3.13 -22.41
C PRO A 95 8.39 3.83 -21.53
N ILE A 96 7.58 3.04 -20.83
CA ILE A 96 6.75 3.57 -19.74
C ILE A 96 7.65 3.65 -18.51
N LYS A 97 7.78 4.83 -17.91
CA LYS A 97 8.68 5.08 -16.78
C LYS A 97 7.95 5.05 -15.44
N PHE A 98 6.76 5.64 -15.38
CA PHE A 98 5.99 5.79 -14.15
C PHE A 98 4.52 5.45 -14.35
N VAL A 99 3.87 5.08 -13.25
CA VAL A 99 2.43 4.83 -13.14
C VAL A 99 1.82 5.61 -11.97
N GLY A 100 0.66 6.22 -12.20
CA GLY A 100 -0.16 6.82 -11.16
C GLY A 100 -1.32 5.90 -10.79
N THR A 101 -1.40 5.48 -9.53
CA THR A 101 -2.45 4.61 -8.99
C THR A 101 -3.41 5.36 -8.05
N GLY A 102 -3.51 6.67 -8.18
CA GLY A 102 -4.38 7.50 -7.36
C GLY A 102 -4.08 8.99 -7.49
N GLU A 103 -4.78 9.82 -6.73
CA GLU A 103 -4.71 11.28 -6.82
C GLU A 103 -3.68 11.92 -5.88
N LYS A 104 -3.21 11.18 -4.88
CA LYS A 104 -2.26 11.70 -3.88
C LYS A 104 -0.82 11.67 -4.40
N MET A 105 0.05 12.48 -3.80
CA MET A 105 1.47 12.56 -4.19
C MET A 105 2.20 11.23 -4.01
N GLU A 106 1.78 10.40 -3.06
CA GLU A 106 2.37 9.07 -2.81
C GLU A 106 1.90 8.00 -3.81
N ALA A 107 0.96 8.35 -4.71
CA ALA A 107 0.37 7.40 -5.65
C ALA A 107 1.10 7.33 -7.00
N LEU A 108 2.25 8.01 -7.14
CA LEU A 108 3.14 7.90 -8.30
C LEU A 108 4.23 6.87 -8.00
N ASP A 109 4.30 5.81 -8.81
CA ASP A 109 5.25 4.70 -8.64
C ASP A 109 5.99 4.41 -9.96
N VAL A 110 7.09 3.67 -9.87
CA VAL A 110 7.88 3.21 -11.02
C VAL A 110 7.10 2.16 -11.80
N PHE A 111 7.16 2.22 -13.12
CA PHE A 111 6.52 1.19 -13.95
C PHE A 111 7.33 -0.12 -13.93
N HIS A 112 6.65 -1.20 -13.54
CA HIS A 112 7.19 -2.56 -13.58
C HIS A 112 6.42 -3.40 -14.61
N PRO A 113 7.05 -3.79 -15.74
CA PRO A 113 6.38 -4.56 -16.79
C PRO A 113 5.80 -5.90 -16.31
N GLU A 114 6.49 -6.58 -15.40
CA GLU A 114 6.07 -7.88 -14.84
C GLU A 114 4.75 -7.75 -14.08
N ARG A 115 4.62 -6.76 -13.19
CA ARG A 115 3.39 -6.46 -12.46
C ARG A 115 2.23 -6.12 -13.40
N MET A 116 2.51 -5.38 -14.47
CA MET A 116 1.50 -5.03 -15.47
C MET A 116 1.03 -6.26 -16.25
N ALA A 117 1.94 -7.15 -16.63
CA ALA A 117 1.61 -8.40 -17.29
C ALA A 117 0.73 -9.30 -16.40
N ASP A 118 1.09 -9.44 -15.12
CA ASP A 118 0.30 -10.21 -14.15
C ASP A 118 -1.11 -9.65 -13.97
N ARG A 119 -1.23 -8.31 -13.92
CA ARG A 119 -2.53 -7.64 -13.83
C ARG A 119 -3.38 -7.82 -15.10
N ILE A 120 -2.77 -7.77 -16.30
CA ILE A 120 -3.45 -8.08 -17.57
C ILE A 120 -3.95 -9.52 -17.58
N LEU A 121 -3.10 -10.46 -17.15
CA LEU A 121 -3.38 -11.89 -17.13
C LEU A 121 -4.31 -12.31 -15.99
N GLY A 122 -4.74 -11.39 -15.13
CA GLY A 122 -5.61 -11.67 -13.99
C GLY A 122 -4.93 -12.50 -12.89
N MET A 123 -3.60 -12.60 -12.91
CA MET A 123 -2.79 -13.21 -11.84
C MET A 123 -2.31 -12.19 -10.80
N GLY A 124 -2.56 -10.90 -11.06
CA GLY A 124 -2.13 -9.77 -10.22
C GLY A 124 -2.64 -9.78 -8.79
N ASP A 125 -3.76 -10.44 -8.50
CA ASP A 125 -4.27 -10.54 -7.12
C ASP A 125 -3.37 -11.42 -6.24
N ILE A 126 -2.74 -12.48 -6.77
CA ILE A 126 -1.93 -13.39 -5.94
C ILE A 126 -0.50 -12.87 -5.77
N VAL A 127 0.08 -12.30 -6.82
CA VAL A 127 1.47 -11.81 -6.78
C VAL A 127 1.57 -10.51 -5.99
N SER A 128 0.63 -9.58 -6.15
CA SER A 128 0.60 -8.34 -5.34
C SER A 128 0.27 -8.61 -3.87
N LEU A 129 -0.56 -9.61 -3.56
CA LEU A 129 -0.80 -10.09 -2.19
C LEU A 129 0.46 -10.70 -1.58
N VAL A 130 1.28 -11.39 -2.36
CA VAL A 130 2.55 -11.97 -1.90
C VAL A 130 3.63 -10.89 -1.77
N GLU A 131 3.69 -9.92 -2.67
CA GLU A 131 4.66 -8.81 -2.63
C GLU A 131 4.33 -7.81 -1.51
N LYS A 132 3.07 -7.36 -1.35
CA LYS A 132 2.67 -6.54 -0.18
C LYS A 132 2.84 -7.30 1.13
N ALA A 133 2.63 -8.61 1.14
CA ALA A 133 2.93 -9.46 2.29
C ALA A 133 4.44 -9.73 2.46
N GLN A 134 5.30 -9.47 1.48
CA GLN A 134 6.75 -9.63 1.60
C GLN A 134 7.45 -8.31 1.93
N GLU A 135 6.96 -7.18 1.43
CA GLU A 135 7.47 -5.84 1.76
C GLU A 135 7.09 -5.41 3.18
N GLN A 136 5.96 -5.89 3.72
CA GLN A 136 5.53 -5.60 5.09
C GLN A 136 5.88 -6.68 6.12
N PHE A 137 6.42 -7.83 5.70
CA PHE A 137 6.97 -8.81 6.63
C PHE A 137 8.47 -8.63 6.73
N ASP A 138 8.90 -7.89 7.75
CA ASP A 138 10.27 -8.00 8.23
C ASP A 138 10.50 -9.46 8.68
N ALA A 139 11.13 -10.26 7.82
CA ALA A 139 11.37 -11.67 8.04
C ALA A 139 12.19 -11.92 9.31
N GLU A 140 12.97 -10.92 9.77
CA GLU A 140 13.64 -10.97 11.07
C GLU A 140 12.68 -10.71 12.22
N GLU A 141 11.83 -9.68 12.13
CA GLU A 141 10.88 -9.33 13.18
C GLU A 141 9.84 -10.45 13.38
N ALA A 142 9.35 -11.03 12.28
CA ALA A 142 8.46 -12.19 12.29
C ALA A 142 9.13 -13.41 12.95
N ARG A 143 10.42 -13.68 12.68
CA ARG A 143 11.18 -14.77 13.34
C ARG A 143 11.41 -14.49 14.82
N LYS A 144 11.72 -13.25 15.21
CA LYS A 144 11.89 -12.84 16.61
C LYS A 144 10.57 -13.01 17.37
N LEU A 145 9.46 -12.58 16.78
CA LEU A 145 8.11 -12.72 17.33
C LEU A 145 7.72 -14.20 17.46
N GLN A 146 7.96 -15.03 16.45
CA GLN A 146 7.73 -16.48 16.52
C GLN A 146 8.53 -17.14 17.66
N LYS A 147 9.81 -16.77 17.82
CA LYS A 147 10.65 -17.27 18.93
C LYS A 147 10.11 -16.84 20.29
N LYS A 148 9.64 -15.58 20.44
CA LYS A 148 9.03 -15.09 21.68
C LYS A 148 7.70 -15.80 21.99
N ILE A 149 6.85 -16.00 21.00
CA ILE A 149 5.56 -16.71 21.15
C ILE A 149 5.81 -18.17 21.58
N ALA A 150 6.77 -18.85 20.93
CA ALA A 150 7.15 -20.22 21.29
C ALA A 150 7.67 -20.32 22.73
N LYS A 151 8.36 -19.28 23.23
CA LYS A 151 8.86 -19.17 24.60
C LYS A 151 7.85 -18.60 25.61
N ASN A 152 6.58 -18.38 25.23
CA ASN A 152 5.55 -17.72 26.05
C ASN A 152 5.91 -16.30 26.54
N GLN A 153 6.75 -15.59 25.80
CA GLN A 153 7.24 -14.25 26.14
C GLN A 153 6.46 -13.12 25.45
N PHE A 154 5.27 -13.40 24.92
CA PHE A 154 4.42 -12.38 24.32
C PHE A 154 3.93 -11.38 25.38
N ASN A 155 4.24 -10.10 25.19
CA ASN A 155 4.01 -9.03 26.16
C ASN A 155 3.26 -7.83 25.54
N PHE A 156 2.98 -6.78 26.31
CA PHE A 156 2.19 -5.63 25.81
C PHE A 156 2.94 -4.78 24.79
N ASN A 157 4.28 -4.79 24.79
CA ASN A 157 5.06 -4.09 23.76
C ASN A 157 4.90 -4.80 22.40
N ASP A 158 4.92 -6.14 22.39
CA ASP A 158 4.65 -6.92 21.18
C ASP A 158 3.18 -6.73 20.73
N PHE A 159 2.24 -6.61 21.66
CA PHE A 159 0.84 -6.34 21.32
C PHE A 159 0.64 -4.94 20.71
N LEU A 160 1.34 -3.92 21.23
CA LEU A 160 1.32 -2.56 20.69
C LEU A 160 1.92 -2.50 19.28
N SER A 161 3.01 -3.23 19.00
CA SER A 161 3.60 -3.27 17.67
C SER A 161 2.65 -3.91 16.65
N GLN A 162 1.91 -4.95 17.03
CA GLN A 162 0.88 -5.55 16.19
C GLN A 162 -0.27 -4.59 15.87
N ILE A 163 -0.75 -3.84 16.86
CA ILE A 163 -1.78 -2.81 16.64
C ILE A 163 -1.26 -1.72 15.68
N SER A 164 -0.02 -1.27 15.88
CA SER A 164 0.61 -0.28 15.00
C SER A 164 0.75 -0.80 13.56
N GLN A 165 1.10 -2.07 13.36
CA GLN A 165 1.15 -2.71 12.04
C GLN A 165 -0.23 -2.72 11.38
N ILE A 166 -1.28 -3.11 12.12
CA ILE A 166 -2.67 -3.11 11.60
C ILE A 166 -3.12 -1.69 11.23
N LYS A 167 -2.78 -0.69 12.05
CA LYS A 167 -3.08 0.73 11.79
C LYS A 167 -2.36 1.27 10.55
N LYS A 168 -1.11 0.84 10.31
CA LYS A 168 -0.35 1.17 9.09
C LYS A 168 -0.94 0.55 7.82
N MET A 169 -1.66 -0.58 7.94
CA MET A 169 -2.39 -1.18 6.82
C MET A 169 -3.66 -0.40 6.46
N GLY A 170 -4.06 0.58 7.28
CA GLY A 170 -4.79 1.78 6.84
C GLY A 170 -6.28 1.65 6.55
N ASN A 171 -6.85 0.45 6.49
CA ASN A 171 -8.30 0.32 6.33
C ASN A 171 -8.81 -1.07 6.72
N LEU A 172 -9.39 -1.21 7.92
CA LEU A 172 -10.07 -2.45 8.33
C LEU A 172 -11.21 -2.83 7.36
N LYS A 173 -11.75 -1.83 6.66
CA LYS A 173 -12.78 -1.98 5.62
C LYS A 173 -12.28 -2.76 4.40
N ASP A 174 -11.03 -2.54 3.99
CA ASP A 174 -10.44 -3.22 2.83
C ASP A 174 -10.04 -4.66 3.20
N LEU A 175 -9.50 -4.88 4.42
CA LEU A 175 -9.23 -6.21 4.96
C LEU A 175 -10.51 -7.04 5.17
N ALA A 176 -11.60 -6.44 5.66
CA ALA A 176 -12.89 -7.11 5.82
C ALA A 176 -13.53 -7.48 4.47
N SER A 177 -13.34 -6.65 3.46
CA SER A 177 -13.80 -6.89 2.08
C SER A 177 -13.07 -8.06 1.40
N MET A 178 -11.88 -8.43 1.92
CA MET A 178 -11.08 -9.57 1.43
C MET A 178 -11.43 -10.92 2.07
N ILE A 179 -12.29 -10.97 3.10
CA ILE A 179 -12.68 -12.24 3.75
C ILE A 179 -13.93 -12.84 3.06
N PRO A 180 -13.82 -14.02 2.43
CA PRO A 180 -14.95 -14.67 1.75
C PRO A 180 -16.09 -14.96 2.72
N GLY A 181 -17.30 -14.47 2.43
CA GLY A 181 -18.51 -14.73 3.21
C GLY A 181 -18.89 -13.66 4.25
N VAL A 182 -18.02 -12.66 4.49
CA VAL A 182 -18.28 -11.59 5.47
C VAL A 182 -18.61 -10.24 4.80
N GLY A 183 -18.16 -10.03 3.56
CA GLY A 183 -18.32 -8.75 2.83
C GLY A 183 -19.75 -8.26 2.59
N LYS A 184 -20.78 -9.11 2.71
CA LYS A 184 -22.20 -8.68 2.62
C LYS A 184 -22.81 -8.27 3.97
N ALA A 185 -22.27 -8.72 5.09
CA ALA A 185 -22.84 -8.48 6.43
C ALA A 185 -22.23 -7.26 7.14
N LEU A 186 -21.10 -6.74 6.65
CA LEU A 186 -20.36 -5.62 7.25
C LEU A 186 -20.48 -4.30 6.48
N LYS A 187 -21.32 -4.22 5.43
CA LYS A 187 -21.44 -3.02 4.58
C LYS A 187 -21.88 -1.76 5.35
N ASP A 188 -22.60 -1.95 6.46
CA ASP A 188 -23.21 -0.89 7.27
C ASP A 188 -22.60 -0.78 8.68
N ILE A 189 -21.48 -1.46 8.97
CA ILE A 189 -20.78 -1.29 10.25
C ILE A 189 -19.66 -0.29 10.04
N ASP A 190 -19.83 0.92 10.58
CA ASP A 190 -18.74 1.86 10.79
C ASP A 190 -17.78 1.22 11.80
N ILE A 191 -16.64 0.76 11.30
CA ILE A 191 -15.54 0.31 12.15
C ILE A 191 -14.77 1.57 12.48
N ASP A 192 -14.98 2.06 13.70
CA ASP A 192 -14.36 3.27 14.23
C ASP A 192 -12.83 3.13 14.21
N ASP A 193 -12.15 3.97 13.42
CA ASP A 193 -10.67 4.04 13.37
C ASP A 193 -10.06 4.36 14.76
N ASP A 194 -10.90 4.91 15.65
CA ASP A 194 -10.53 5.30 17.00
C ASP A 194 -10.61 4.14 18.03
N ALA A 195 -11.07 2.95 17.62
CA ALA A 195 -11.18 1.79 18.51
C ALA A 195 -9.84 1.39 19.14
N PHE A 196 -8.71 1.67 18.47
CA PHE A 196 -7.37 1.34 18.97
C PHE A 196 -6.74 2.45 19.82
N LYS A 197 -7.18 3.71 19.70
CA LYS A 197 -6.61 4.84 20.47
C LYS A 197 -6.79 4.63 21.98
N GLY A 198 -7.96 4.15 22.40
CA GLY A 198 -8.22 3.85 23.81
C GLY A 198 -7.32 2.72 24.35
N VAL A 199 -7.07 1.70 23.53
CA VAL A 199 -6.16 0.60 23.88
C VAL A 199 -4.71 1.09 24.00
N GLU A 200 -4.26 1.90 23.06
CA GLU A 200 -2.93 2.53 23.10
C GLU A 200 -2.75 3.37 24.37
N ALA A 201 -3.74 4.21 24.71
CA ALA A 201 -3.71 5.06 25.92
C ALA A 201 -3.57 4.25 27.22
N ILE A 202 -4.29 3.12 27.33
CA ILE A 202 -4.19 2.21 28.48
C ILE A 202 -2.80 1.59 28.58
N ILE A 203 -2.23 1.10 27.47
CA ILE A 203 -0.90 0.48 27.45
C ILE A 203 0.21 1.51 27.75
N PHE A 204 0.10 2.72 27.21
CA PHE A 204 1.04 3.80 27.49
C PHE A 204 1.03 4.25 28.96
N SER A 205 -0.09 4.05 29.67
CA SER A 205 -0.22 4.32 31.11
C SER A 205 0.39 3.23 32.02
N MET A 206 0.90 2.14 31.44
CA MET A 206 1.67 1.12 32.14
C MET A 206 3.16 1.50 32.23
N THR A 207 3.81 1.06 33.31
CA THR A 207 5.26 1.11 33.45
C THR A 207 5.95 0.08 32.54
N PRO A 208 7.24 0.25 32.17
CA PRO A 208 7.96 -0.72 31.35
C PRO A 208 7.91 -2.15 31.89
N ALA A 209 8.06 -2.31 33.21
CA ALA A 209 7.98 -3.61 33.86
C ALA A 209 6.60 -4.27 33.73
N GLU A 210 5.51 -3.50 33.82
CA GLU A 210 4.14 -4.01 33.63
C GLU A 210 3.84 -4.34 32.17
N ARG A 211 4.47 -3.63 31.22
CA ARG A 211 4.35 -3.96 29.78
C ARG A 211 5.06 -5.25 29.43
N GLU A 212 6.20 -5.53 30.07
CA GLU A 212 6.98 -6.76 29.89
C GLU A 212 6.36 -7.96 30.59
N ASP A 213 5.87 -7.79 31.82
CA ASP A 213 5.20 -8.84 32.58
C ASP A 213 3.75 -8.46 32.95
N PRO A 214 2.76 -8.92 32.16
CA PRO A 214 1.35 -8.73 32.42
C PRO A 214 0.86 -9.26 33.78
N LYS A 215 1.59 -10.18 34.40
CA LYS A 215 1.22 -10.76 35.70
C LYS A 215 1.35 -9.77 36.85
N LEU A 216 2.16 -8.71 36.67
CA LEU A 216 2.36 -7.68 37.70
C LEU A 216 1.12 -6.80 37.90
N ILE A 217 0.15 -6.81 36.97
CA ILE A 217 -1.01 -5.91 36.97
C ILE A 217 -2.10 -6.42 37.93
N ASN A 218 -2.00 -5.98 39.20
CA ASN A 218 -3.01 -6.19 40.24
C ASN A 218 -4.11 -5.09 40.24
N GLY A 219 -5.14 -5.25 41.08
CA GLY A 219 -6.28 -4.31 41.12
C GLY A 219 -5.91 -2.85 41.42
N SER A 220 -4.91 -2.62 42.28
CA SER A 220 -4.40 -1.26 42.58
C SER A 220 -3.72 -0.63 41.35
N ARG A 221 -2.92 -1.41 40.61
CA ARG A 221 -2.28 -0.95 39.36
C ARG A 221 -3.30 -0.71 38.26
N ARG A 222 -4.37 -1.52 38.17
CA ARG A 222 -5.47 -1.28 37.21
C ARG A 222 -6.15 0.06 37.46
N LYS A 223 -6.39 0.42 38.72
CA LYS A 223 -6.94 1.74 39.09
C LYS A 223 -6.02 2.87 38.64
N ARG A 224 -4.72 2.78 38.93
CA ARG A 224 -3.71 3.76 38.48
C ARG A 224 -3.66 3.88 36.96
N ILE A 225 -3.72 2.77 36.23
CA ILE A 225 -3.70 2.75 34.76
C ILE A 225 -4.97 3.39 34.19
N ALA A 226 -6.13 3.09 34.77
CA ALA A 226 -7.40 3.70 34.38
C ALA A 226 -7.35 5.23 34.56
N ASP A 227 -6.91 5.69 35.74
CA ASP A 227 -6.77 7.12 36.05
C ASP A 227 -5.77 7.82 35.11
N GLY A 228 -4.64 7.16 34.78
CA GLY A 228 -3.61 7.71 33.90
C GLY A 228 -3.97 7.73 32.41
N SER A 229 -4.89 6.86 31.97
CA SER A 229 -5.35 6.77 30.58
C SER A 229 -6.64 7.53 30.31
N GLY A 230 -7.29 8.08 31.35
CA GLY A 230 -8.61 8.68 31.26
C GLY A 230 -9.73 7.66 30.98
N THR A 231 -9.50 6.40 31.33
CA THR A 231 -10.44 5.29 31.09
C THR A 231 -10.98 4.72 32.39
N SER A 232 -11.94 3.81 32.31
CA SER A 232 -12.51 3.09 33.44
C SER A 232 -11.73 1.81 33.76
N ILE A 233 -11.82 1.36 35.03
CA ILE A 233 -11.26 0.06 35.45
C ILE A 233 -11.85 -1.10 34.64
N GLN A 234 -13.09 -0.96 34.16
CA GLN A 234 -13.78 -1.95 33.34
C GLN A 234 -13.12 -2.10 31.97
N GLU A 235 -12.72 -1.00 31.35
CA GLU A 235 -12.00 -0.99 30.07
C GLU A 235 -10.60 -1.60 30.21
N VAL A 236 -9.89 -1.29 31.30
CA VAL A 236 -8.61 -1.93 31.61
C VAL A 236 -8.79 -3.44 31.78
N ASN A 237 -9.83 -3.89 32.47
CA ASN A 237 -10.13 -5.33 32.62
C ASN A 237 -10.47 -5.99 31.28
N ARG A 238 -11.21 -5.30 30.41
CA ARG A 238 -11.56 -5.78 29.07
C ARG A 238 -10.30 -5.96 28.23
N LEU A 239 -9.38 -5.00 28.26
CA LEU A 239 -8.10 -5.10 27.57
C LEU A 239 -7.27 -6.29 28.07
N MET A 240 -7.17 -6.48 29.39
CA MET A 240 -6.44 -7.61 29.96
C MET A 240 -7.00 -8.96 29.47
N LYS A 241 -8.33 -9.07 29.38
CA LYS A 241 -8.99 -10.27 28.87
C LYS A 241 -8.70 -10.48 27.38
N GLN A 242 -8.81 -9.43 26.56
CA GLN A 242 -8.49 -9.48 25.13
C GLN A 242 -7.03 -9.89 24.89
N PHE A 243 -6.09 -9.31 25.65
CA PHE A 243 -4.68 -9.67 25.58
C PHE A 243 -4.44 -11.15 25.91
N GLU A 244 -5.08 -11.69 26.96
CA GLU A 244 -4.98 -13.11 27.29
C GLU A 244 -5.56 -14.02 26.21
N GLU A 245 -6.67 -13.64 25.59
CA GLU A 245 -7.30 -14.37 24.48
C GLU A 245 -6.38 -14.38 23.25
N THR A 246 -5.83 -13.23 22.87
CA THR A 246 -4.84 -13.12 21.79
C THR A 246 -3.60 -13.96 22.09
N ARG A 247 -3.09 -13.91 23.32
CA ARG A 247 -1.93 -14.71 23.75
C ARG A 247 -2.22 -16.21 23.66
N LYS A 248 -3.42 -16.67 24.02
CA LYS A 248 -3.86 -18.07 23.87
C LYS A 248 -3.95 -18.48 22.40
N MET A 249 -4.54 -17.63 21.55
CA MET A 249 -4.65 -17.87 20.10
C MET A 249 -3.27 -17.95 19.44
N MET A 250 -2.37 -17.01 19.73
CA MET A 250 -0.99 -16.99 19.24
C MET A 250 -0.22 -18.24 19.66
N ARG A 251 -0.43 -18.72 20.88
CA ARG A 251 0.15 -19.98 21.37
C ARG A 251 -0.36 -21.20 20.59
N LEU A 252 -1.66 -21.24 20.26
CA LEU A 252 -2.24 -22.30 19.45
C LEU A 252 -1.69 -22.28 18.03
N MET A 253 -1.53 -21.10 17.43
CA MET A 253 -0.92 -20.94 16.10
C MET A 253 0.57 -21.33 16.08
N SER A 254 1.34 -20.95 17.11
CA SER A 254 2.75 -21.35 17.24
C SER A 254 2.95 -22.86 17.42
N LYS A 255 2.00 -23.53 18.08
CA LYS A 255 1.99 -25.00 18.22
C LYS A 255 1.43 -25.71 16.98
N GLY A 256 0.66 -25.01 16.15
CA GLY A 256 0.00 -25.51 14.95
C GLY A 256 0.79 -25.24 13.67
N GLY A 257 2.00 -25.78 13.54
CA GLY A 257 2.80 -25.77 12.30
C GLY A 257 2.18 -26.52 11.10
N ASN A 258 0.86 -26.78 11.10
CA ASN A 258 0.16 -27.63 10.13
C ASN A 258 -0.67 -26.87 9.09
N MET A 259 -0.70 -25.53 9.12
CA MET A 259 -1.39 -24.74 8.09
C MET A 259 -0.76 -24.95 6.70
N SER A 260 0.56 -25.16 6.64
CA SER A 260 1.29 -25.53 5.41
C SER A 260 0.92 -26.93 4.89
N LYS A 261 0.62 -27.90 5.78
CA LYS A 261 0.15 -29.24 5.39
C LYS A 261 -1.32 -29.27 4.95
N MET A 262 -2.15 -28.38 5.48
CA MET A 262 -3.57 -28.28 5.11
C MET A 262 -3.75 -27.63 3.72
N MET A 263 -2.93 -26.63 3.38
CA MET A 263 -2.84 -26.07 2.01
C MET A 263 -2.22 -27.06 1.00
N GLY A 264 -1.28 -27.91 1.43
CA GLY A 264 -0.70 -28.97 0.59
C GLY A 264 -1.67 -30.11 0.23
N GLY A 265 -2.65 -30.40 1.10
CA GLY A 265 -3.65 -31.46 0.89
C GLY A 265 -4.71 -31.14 -0.17
N LEU A 266 -5.01 -29.86 -0.39
CA LEU A 266 -5.99 -29.41 -1.40
C LEU A 266 -5.43 -29.45 -2.83
N LYS A 267 -4.10 -29.33 -3.01
CA LYS A 267 -3.44 -29.47 -4.33
C LYS A 267 -3.38 -30.92 -4.85
N ARG A 268 -3.51 -31.92 -3.96
CA ARG A 268 -3.39 -33.34 -4.35
C ARG A 268 -4.70 -34.03 -4.70
N LYS A 269 -5.85 -33.43 -4.37
CA LYS A 269 -7.19 -34.02 -4.60
C LYS A 269 -7.85 -33.58 -5.92
N LYS A 270 -7.27 -32.62 -6.65
CA LYS A 270 -7.73 -32.17 -7.98
C LYS A 270 -6.98 -32.80 -9.17
N ARG A 271 -6.12 -33.80 -8.92
CA ARG A 271 -5.37 -34.57 -9.94
C ARG A 271 -5.73 -36.05 -9.94
N ARG A 272 -7.02 -36.36 -9.74
CA ARG A 272 -7.61 -37.65 -10.07
C ARG A 272 -8.95 -37.41 -10.74
#